data_AF-A0A3M5KSK7-F1
#
_entry.id   AF-A0A3M5KSK7-F1
#
_cell.length_a   1.000
_cell.length_b   1.000
_cell.length_c   1.000
_cell.angle_alpha   90.00
_cell.angle_beta   90.00
_cell.angle_gamma   90.00
#
_symmetry.space_group_name_H-M   'P 1'
#
loop_
_entity.id
_entity.type
_entity.pdbx_description
1 polymer ?
#
loop_
_entity_poly.entity_id
_entity_poly.type
_entity_poly.pdbx_seq_one_letter_code
_entity_poly.pdbx_strand_id
1 'polypeptide(L)'
;MPLDRFQSLIEFLGLTTLIITDIDSVALVAQAADDNVDDEEVEEFEVPADAEDDAAGQVRDNVQDPAGEPMVPAPKKKYGKACLPSEPGAATSNQTLIKWLPGKLTIEDLRNASEADKTHVLEDDAKVRVAYQTERAITWNGASETLCGRTLEEDFGLENPDWSQAIARKPLGLIVKGEAAGPAALAKGLHQKVSRKSFDKTKFALAVLTEDEKAWHVPTYIRDGLVWLKDEIRIELETVLPDAILIEEEDLAIGGKHE
;
A
#
# COMPACT_ATOMS: atom_id res chain seq x y z
N MET A 1 9.29 -11.78 -5.56
CA MET A 1 10.38 -11.25 -6.40
C MET A 1 11.08 -10.16 -5.61
N PRO A 2 12.41 -9.96 -5.74
CA PRO A 2 13.04 -8.74 -5.25
C PRO A 2 12.33 -7.53 -5.87
N LEU A 3 12.00 -6.51 -5.07
CA LEU A 3 11.29 -5.32 -5.53
C LEU A 3 11.94 -4.70 -6.78
N ASP A 4 13.27 -4.68 -6.80
CA ASP A 4 14.09 -4.19 -7.90
C ASP A 4 13.74 -4.85 -9.24
N ARG A 5 13.39 -6.15 -9.23
CA ARG A 5 12.98 -6.86 -10.46
C ARG A 5 11.58 -6.48 -10.93
N PHE A 6 10.69 -6.13 -10.00
CA PHE A 6 9.32 -5.74 -10.33
C PHE A 6 9.26 -4.31 -10.85
N GLN A 7 9.98 -3.39 -10.20
CA GLN A 7 10.15 -2.02 -10.68
C GLN A 7 10.76 -2.00 -12.09
N SER A 8 11.91 -2.65 -12.29
CA SER A 8 12.54 -2.70 -13.62
C SER A 8 11.67 -3.37 -14.68
N LEU A 9 10.78 -4.29 -14.30
CA LEU A 9 9.82 -4.87 -15.25
C LEU A 9 8.76 -3.85 -15.67
N ILE A 10 8.21 -3.07 -14.74
CA ILE A 10 7.22 -2.04 -15.06
C ILE A 10 7.83 -0.96 -15.94
N GLU A 11 9.03 -0.49 -15.58
CA GLU A 11 9.79 0.48 -16.37
C GLU A 11 10.11 -0.04 -17.77
N PHE A 12 10.51 -1.31 -17.89
CA PHE A 12 10.77 -1.94 -19.19
C PHE A 12 9.50 -2.09 -20.05
N LEU A 13 8.37 -2.40 -19.43
CA LEU A 13 7.10 -2.58 -20.15
C LEU A 13 6.47 -1.25 -20.57
N GLY A 14 6.76 -0.14 -19.89
CA GLY A 14 6.19 1.16 -20.24
C GLY A 14 4.67 1.22 -20.06
N LEU A 15 4.14 0.51 -19.05
CA LEU A 15 2.69 0.37 -18.87
C LEU A 15 2.21 1.19 -17.69
N THR A 16 1.12 1.94 -17.90
CA THR A 16 0.39 2.55 -16.80
C THR A 16 -0.09 1.48 -15.82
N THR A 17 0.36 1.61 -14.57
CA THR A 17 0.29 0.53 -13.57
C THR A 17 -0.20 1.07 -12.23
N LEU A 18 -1.19 0.39 -11.66
CA LEU A 18 -1.59 0.57 -10.26
C LEU A 18 -1.01 -0.57 -9.42
N ILE A 19 -0.27 -0.21 -8.38
CA ILE A 19 0.25 -1.13 -7.36
C ILE A 19 -0.64 -1.00 -6.13
N ILE A 20 -1.35 -2.08 -5.78
CA ILE A 20 -2.13 -2.15 -4.53
C ILE A 20 -1.34 -2.98 -3.54
N THR A 21 -1.04 -2.41 -2.37
CA THR A 21 -0.20 -3.04 -1.36
C THR A 21 -0.74 -2.81 0.04
N ASP A 22 -0.35 -3.69 0.97
CA ASP A 22 -0.54 -3.47 2.40
C ASP A 22 0.44 -2.41 2.92
N ILE A 23 0.06 -1.69 3.98
CA ILE A 23 0.92 -0.72 4.66
C ILE A 23 1.91 -1.41 5.61
N ASP A 24 1.61 -2.63 6.07
CA ASP A 24 2.50 -3.50 6.85
C ASP A 24 3.22 -2.76 8.00
N SER A 25 2.45 -2.05 8.83
CA SER A 25 2.97 -1.33 9.99
C SER A 25 3.63 -2.25 11.02
N VAL A 26 4.81 -1.84 11.49
CA VAL A 26 5.61 -2.52 12.50
C VAL A 26 6.14 -1.52 13.53
N ALA A 27 6.18 -1.94 14.79
CA ALA A 27 6.91 -1.25 15.84
C ALA A 27 8.37 -1.69 15.78
N LEU A 28 9.28 -0.73 15.60
CA LEU A 28 10.72 -1.00 15.49
C LEU A 28 11.26 -1.59 16.80
N VAL A 29 12.07 -2.64 16.68
CA VAL A 29 12.75 -3.27 17.81
C VAL A 29 14.27 -3.22 17.60
N ALA A 30 15.01 -3.02 18.70
CA ALA A 30 16.46 -3.12 18.65
C ALA A 30 16.86 -4.56 18.32
N GLN A 31 17.91 -4.73 17.51
CA GLN A 31 18.51 -6.03 17.25
C GLN A 31 19.26 -6.48 18.51
N ALA A 32 18.52 -6.93 19.52
CA ALA A 32 19.08 -7.51 20.73
C ALA A 32 18.91 -9.03 20.65
N ALA A 33 20.05 -9.70 20.71
CA ALA A 33 20.21 -11.12 21.01
C ALA A 33 19.55 -11.45 22.36
N ASP A 34 18.23 -11.62 22.35
CA ASP A 34 17.49 -12.16 23.48
C ASP A 34 16.86 -13.47 22.99
N ASP A 35 17.55 -14.57 23.27
CA ASP A 35 17.18 -15.97 22.97
C ASP A 35 15.81 -16.40 23.59
N ASN A 36 15.02 -15.45 24.09
CA ASN A 36 13.71 -15.63 24.72
C ASN A 36 12.56 -14.90 24.01
N VAL A 37 12.83 -14.15 22.94
CA VAL A 37 11.75 -13.65 22.08
C VAL A 37 11.40 -14.76 21.10
N ASP A 38 10.12 -15.12 20.99
CA ASP A 38 9.65 -16.00 19.93
C ASP A 38 10.01 -15.35 18.59
N ASP A 39 11.13 -15.79 17.99
CA ASP A 39 11.72 -15.25 16.76
C ASP A 39 10.73 -15.22 15.59
N GLU A 40 9.63 -15.96 15.71
CA GLU A 40 8.58 -16.07 14.69
C GLU A 40 7.71 -14.80 14.50
N GLU A 41 7.77 -13.81 15.41
CA GLU A 41 6.97 -12.57 15.29
C GLU A 41 7.75 -11.32 14.83
N VAL A 42 9.07 -11.43 14.62
CA VAL A 42 9.92 -10.30 14.21
C VAL A 42 10.15 -10.34 12.70
N GLU A 43 9.75 -9.28 12.00
CA GLU A 43 10.00 -9.09 10.58
C GLU A 43 11.33 -8.35 10.37
N GLU A 44 12.21 -8.92 9.54
CA GLU A 44 13.41 -8.26 9.02
C GLU A 44 13.09 -7.55 7.70
N PHE A 45 13.52 -6.29 7.56
CA PHE A 45 13.35 -5.53 6.33
C PHE A 45 14.52 -4.58 6.10
N GLU A 46 14.69 -4.14 4.85
CA GLU A 46 15.79 -3.27 4.44
C GLU A 46 15.33 -1.82 4.31
N VAL A 47 16.21 -0.90 4.72
CA VAL A 47 16.04 0.55 4.55
C VAL A 47 17.25 1.16 3.83
N PRO A 48 17.05 2.25 3.05
CA PRO A 48 18.15 2.99 2.44
C PRO A 48 19.18 3.45 3.49
N ALA A 49 20.46 3.49 3.11
CA ALA A 49 21.55 3.74 4.05
C ALA A 49 21.57 5.18 4.59
N ASP A 50 20.99 6.10 3.83
CA ASP A 50 20.82 7.53 4.09
C ASP A 50 19.52 7.87 4.85
N ALA A 51 18.66 6.88 5.13
CA ALA A 51 17.49 7.10 5.98
C ALA A 51 17.95 7.57 7.37
N GLU A 52 17.44 8.73 7.82
CA GLU A 52 17.77 9.29 9.14
C GLU A 52 17.32 8.30 10.25
N ASP A 53 18.22 8.00 11.18
CA ASP A 53 17.93 7.11 12.31
C ASP A 53 17.21 7.90 13.41
N ASP A 54 15.90 8.06 13.28
CA ASP A 54 15.06 8.74 14.28
C ASP A 54 14.60 7.84 15.45
N ALA A 55 15.24 6.68 15.65
CA ALA A 55 14.98 5.84 16.82
C ALA A 55 16.26 5.18 17.36
N ALA A 56 16.55 5.52 18.63
CA ALA A 56 17.63 5.04 19.50
C ALA A 56 19.05 5.51 19.13
N GLY A 57 19.52 6.51 19.89
CA GLY A 57 20.82 7.14 19.71
C GLY A 57 21.98 6.16 19.68
N GLN A 58 22.73 6.18 18.57
CA GLN A 58 24.09 5.69 18.52
C GLN A 58 25.05 6.88 18.51
N VAL A 59 25.88 6.92 19.54
CA VAL A 59 27.01 7.84 19.67
C VAL A 59 27.96 7.57 18.51
N ARG A 60 28.28 8.64 17.76
CA ARG A 60 29.23 8.62 16.64
C ARG A 60 30.64 8.39 17.17
N ASP A 61 31.28 7.28 16.80
CA ASP A 61 32.74 7.20 16.82
C ASP A 61 33.28 7.68 15.47
N ASN A 62 34.04 8.77 15.57
CA ASN A 62 34.58 9.54 14.46
C ASN A 62 35.97 8.97 14.11
N VAL A 63 36.11 8.31 12.96
CA VAL A 63 37.42 8.01 12.38
C VAL A 63 37.44 8.45 10.91
N GLN A 64 38.24 9.46 10.66
CA GLN A 64 38.55 10.06 9.38
C GLN A 64 39.64 9.24 8.67
N ASP A 65 39.44 8.82 7.41
CA ASP A 65 40.49 8.79 6.36
C ASP A 65 39.95 8.35 4.96
N PRO A 66 40.68 8.52 3.84
CA PRO A 66 40.23 9.40 2.75
C PRO A 66 39.98 8.71 1.39
N ALA A 67 39.30 9.47 0.51
CA ALA A 67 39.32 9.40 -0.96
C ALA A 67 39.24 7.99 -1.62
N GLY A 68 38.02 7.48 -1.74
CA GLY A 68 37.63 6.44 -2.70
C GLY A 68 36.36 6.88 -3.43
N GLU A 69 36.14 6.40 -4.65
CA GLU A 69 34.93 6.62 -5.48
C GLU A 69 33.63 6.53 -4.65
N PRO A 70 32.56 7.26 -4.99
CA PRO A 70 31.32 7.25 -4.20
C PRO A 70 30.70 5.85 -4.21
N MET A 71 31.10 5.05 -3.24
CA MET A 71 30.57 3.72 -2.99
C MET A 71 29.17 3.94 -2.44
N VAL A 72 28.15 3.60 -3.24
CA VAL A 72 26.75 3.67 -2.80
C VAL A 72 26.65 2.91 -1.48
N PRO A 73 26.29 3.56 -0.36
CA PRO A 73 26.31 2.92 0.94
C PRO A 73 25.30 1.76 0.99
N ALA A 74 25.72 0.63 1.54
CA ALA A 74 24.92 -0.59 1.57
C ALA A 74 23.64 -0.41 2.41
N PRO A 75 22.49 -1.00 2.01
CA PRO A 75 21.24 -0.88 2.75
C PRO A 75 21.37 -1.41 4.18
N LYS A 76 20.72 -0.73 5.13
CA LYS A 76 20.69 -1.14 6.54
C LYS A 76 19.53 -2.10 6.78
N LYS A 77 19.71 -3.07 7.67
CA LYS A 77 18.64 -3.96 8.14
C LYS A 77 17.95 -3.35 9.35
N LYS A 78 16.62 -3.40 9.38
CA LYS A 78 15.78 -3.08 10.55
C LYS A 78 14.88 -4.26 10.88
N TYR A 79 14.44 -4.29 12.13
CA TYR A 79 13.60 -5.34 12.70
C TYR A 79 12.36 -4.70 13.31
N GLY A 80 11.21 -5.32 13.12
CA GLY A 80 9.96 -4.80 13.67
C GLY A 80 8.96 -5.90 13.97
N LYS A 81 8.06 -5.64 14.92
CA LYS A 81 6.90 -6.50 15.20
C LYS A 81 5.65 -5.86 14.66
N ALA A 82 4.76 -6.66 14.06
CA ALA A 82 3.48 -6.16 13.56
C ALA A 82 2.75 -5.33 14.64
N CYS A 83 2.31 -4.14 14.27
CA CYS A 83 1.62 -3.21 15.18
C CYS A 83 0.45 -2.53 14.47
N LEU A 84 -0.36 -1.78 15.22
CA LEU A 84 -1.41 -0.95 14.64
C LEU A 84 -0.79 0.26 13.92
N PRO A 85 -1.31 0.70 12.76
CA PRO A 85 -0.82 1.91 12.08
C PRO A 85 -0.93 3.19 12.91
N SER A 86 -1.83 3.20 13.91
CA SER A 86 -2.00 4.32 14.84
C SER A 86 -0.97 4.36 15.97
N GLU A 87 -0.09 3.36 16.08
CA GLU A 87 0.92 3.31 17.14
C GLU A 87 1.99 4.40 16.92
N PRO A 88 2.31 5.23 17.93
CA PRO A 88 3.32 6.27 17.78
C PRO A 88 4.68 5.70 17.38
N GLY A 89 5.30 6.26 16.34
CA GLY A 89 6.59 5.80 15.83
C GLY A 89 6.53 4.50 15.02
N ALA A 90 5.34 4.03 14.62
CA ALA A 90 5.21 2.91 13.70
C ALA A 90 5.93 3.19 12.36
N ALA A 91 6.61 2.18 11.85
CA ALA A 91 7.23 2.16 10.52
C ALA A 91 6.51 1.14 9.62
N THR A 92 6.76 1.18 8.32
CA THR A 92 6.36 0.09 7.40
C THR A 92 7.52 -0.90 7.21
N SER A 93 7.21 -2.19 7.05
CA SER A 93 8.16 -3.18 6.53
C SER A 93 8.05 -3.37 5.00
N ASN A 94 7.08 -2.70 4.36
CA ASN A 94 6.77 -2.86 2.95
C ASN A 94 7.84 -2.25 2.04
N GLN A 95 8.55 -3.11 1.31
CA GLN A 95 9.68 -2.68 0.48
C GLN A 95 9.29 -1.69 -0.62
N THR A 96 8.10 -1.82 -1.22
CA THR A 96 7.62 -0.87 -2.25
C THR A 96 7.52 0.54 -1.67
N LEU A 97 6.91 0.64 -0.48
CA LEU A 97 6.70 1.91 0.21
C LEU A 97 8.01 2.54 0.66
N ILE A 98 8.99 1.72 1.07
CA ILE A 98 10.30 2.16 1.57
C ILE A 98 11.24 2.60 0.45
N LYS A 99 11.34 1.81 -0.62
CA LYS A 99 12.41 1.95 -1.62
C LYS A 99 11.98 2.61 -2.92
N TRP A 100 10.68 2.62 -3.23
CA TRP A 100 10.19 3.10 -4.52
C TRP A 100 9.16 4.23 -4.39
N LEU A 101 7.92 3.89 -4.02
CA LEU A 101 6.82 4.85 -3.95
C LEU A 101 6.03 4.64 -2.66
N PRO A 102 5.86 5.65 -1.79
CA PRO A 102 6.39 7.02 -1.90
C PRO A 102 7.85 7.19 -1.42
N GLY A 103 8.56 6.09 -1.15
CA GLY A 103 9.94 6.14 -0.62
C GLY A 103 9.98 6.62 0.84
N LYS A 104 9.03 6.20 1.67
CA LYS A 104 8.86 6.62 3.07
C LYS A 104 8.91 5.43 4.01
N LEU A 105 9.54 5.63 5.18
CA LEU A 105 9.69 4.59 6.20
C LEU A 105 8.61 4.66 7.28
N THR A 106 8.26 5.85 7.76
CA THR A 106 7.34 5.98 8.90
C THR A 106 5.88 5.96 8.44
N ILE A 107 4.98 5.44 9.28
CA ILE A 107 3.53 5.50 8.99
C ILE A 107 3.03 6.95 8.99
N GLU A 108 3.66 7.84 9.76
CA GLU A 108 3.36 9.27 9.76
C GLU A 108 3.69 9.91 8.41
N ASP A 109 4.86 9.62 7.83
CA ASP A 109 5.22 10.12 6.50
C ASP A 109 4.32 9.55 5.41
N LEU A 110 4.00 8.25 5.49
CA LEU A 110 3.09 7.60 4.54
C LEU A 110 1.67 8.19 4.59
N ARG A 111 1.21 8.58 5.79
CA ARG A 111 -0.07 9.27 5.98
C ARG A 111 -0.06 10.66 5.36
N ASN A 112 1.06 11.37 5.45
CA ASN A 112 1.23 12.73 4.94
C ASN A 112 1.68 12.78 3.48
N ALA A 113 1.96 11.64 2.85
CA ALA A 113 2.39 11.55 1.46
C ALA A 113 1.30 12.10 0.51
N SER A 114 1.72 13.01 -0.37
CA SER A 114 0.85 13.59 -1.39
C SER A 114 0.57 12.61 -2.52
N GLU A 115 -0.38 12.95 -3.38
CA GLU A 115 -0.69 12.17 -4.57
C GLU A 115 0.49 12.14 -5.57
N ALA A 116 1.29 13.20 -5.59
CA ALA A 116 2.51 13.27 -6.38
C ALA A 116 3.59 12.35 -5.83
N ASP A 117 3.74 12.24 -4.49
CA ASP A 117 4.69 11.31 -3.88
C ASP A 117 4.33 9.84 -4.19
N LYS A 118 3.04 9.56 -4.39
CA LYS A 118 2.53 8.21 -4.71
C LYS A 118 2.56 7.86 -6.20
N THR A 119 2.99 8.79 -7.06
CA THR A 119 2.92 8.65 -8.52
C THR A 119 4.29 8.87 -9.15
N HIS A 120 4.66 8.01 -10.10
CA HIS A 120 5.86 8.12 -10.91
C HIS A 120 5.49 8.13 -12.39
N VAL A 121 6.14 8.99 -13.18
CA VAL A 121 5.95 9.06 -14.63
C VAL A 121 7.17 8.41 -15.29
N LEU A 122 6.91 7.46 -16.18
CA LEU A 122 7.91 6.73 -16.95
C LEU A 122 8.38 7.55 -18.17
N GLU A 123 9.41 7.07 -18.87
CA GLU A 123 10.01 7.76 -20.03
C GLU A 123 9.03 7.96 -21.21
N ASP A 124 8.00 7.12 -21.31
CA ASP A 124 6.98 7.10 -22.37
C ASP A 124 5.64 7.71 -21.93
N ASP A 125 5.67 8.57 -20.90
CA ASP A 125 4.50 9.24 -20.28
C ASP A 125 3.52 8.30 -19.54
N ALA A 126 3.75 6.98 -19.56
CA ALA A 126 3.01 6.03 -18.75
C ALA A 126 3.21 6.31 -17.26
N LYS A 127 2.19 6.04 -16.43
CA LYS A 127 2.23 6.38 -15.00
C LYS A 127 2.15 5.16 -14.12
N VAL A 128 2.97 5.13 -13.08
CA VAL A 128 2.89 4.16 -12.00
C VAL A 128 2.35 4.86 -10.76
N ARG A 129 1.36 4.25 -10.11
CA ARG A 129 0.85 4.74 -8.83
C ARG A 129 0.77 3.63 -7.80
N VAL A 130 1.10 3.96 -6.56
CA VAL A 130 0.87 3.07 -5.41
C VAL A 130 -0.39 3.46 -4.64
N ALA A 131 -1.17 2.47 -4.23
CA ALA A 131 -2.29 2.60 -3.33
C ALA A 131 -2.10 1.65 -2.15
N TYR A 132 -2.17 2.20 -0.94
CA TYR A 132 -2.06 1.50 0.33
C TYR A 132 -3.10 2.06 1.31
N GLN A 133 -3.35 1.36 2.41
CA GLN A 133 -4.35 1.73 3.41
C GLN A 133 -4.11 3.16 3.92
N THR A 134 -5.12 4.01 3.83
CA THR A 134 -5.10 5.38 4.34
C THR A 134 -6.14 5.57 5.43
N GLU A 135 -5.84 6.50 6.34
CA GLU A 135 -6.78 6.82 7.39
C GLU A 135 -8.06 7.42 6.86
N ARG A 136 -9.17 7.02 7.47
CA ARG A 136 -10.49 7.57 7.19
C ARG A 136 -11.36 7.49 8.44
N ALA A 137 -12.44 8.26 8.44
CA ALA A 137 -13.42 8.21 9.51
C ALA A 137 -14.12 6.84 9.52
N ILE A 138 -13.92 6.08 10.60
CA ILE A 138 -14.60 4.82 10.87
C ILE A 138 -15.64 5.05 11.95
N THR A 139 -16.91 4.76 11.64
CA THR A 139 -18.01 4.84 12.61
C THR A 139 -18.34 3.45 13.15
N TRP A 140 -18.34 3.30 14.47
CA TRP A 140 -18.71 2.08 15.17
C TRP A 140 -19.34 2.40 16.53
N ASN A 141 -20.45 1.75 16.86
CA ASN A 141 -21.18 1.96 18.13
C ASN A 141 -21.46 3.45 18.45
N GLY A 142 -21.75 4.25 17.43
CA GLY A 142 -22.06 5.68 17.58
C GLY A 142 -20.86 6.61 17.82
N ALA A 143 -19.64 6.06 17.88
CA ALA A 143 -18.40 6.83 17.90
C ALA A 143 -17.73 6.81 16.51
N SER A 144 -16.96 7.86 16.19
CA SER A 144 -16.18 7.95 14.97
C SER A 144 -14.74 8.34 15.28
N GLU A 145 -13.78 7.63 14.69
CA GLU A 145 -12.35 7.92 14.80
C GLU A 145 -11.68 7.77 13.43
N THR A 146 -10.59 8.50 13.22
CA THR A 146 -9.80 8.44 11.99
C THR A 146 -8.66 7.45 12.16
N LEU A 147 -8.71 6.34 11.43
CA LEU A 147 -7.73 5.25 11.51
C LEU A 147 -7.72 4.41 10.22
N CYS A 148 -6.78 3.48 10.10
CA CYS A 148 -6.72 2.48 9.03
C CYS A 148 -6.26 1.12 9.56
N GLY A 149 -6.47 0.06 8.77
CA GLY A 149 -5.94 -1.28 9.04
C GLY A 149 -4.49 -1.44 8.57
N ARG A 150 -3.75 -2.39 9.17
CA ARG A 150 -2.38 -2.73 8.74
C ARG A 150 -2.37 -3.50 7.42
N THR A 151 -3.33 -4.40 7.27
CA THR A 151 -3.46 -5.34 6.15
C THR A 151 -4.82 -5.18 5.49
N LEU A 152 -4.97 -5.74 4.29
CA LEU A 152 -6.25 -5.77 3.58
C LEU A 152 -7.41 -6.25 4.46
N GLU A 153 -7.22 -7.32 5.23
CA GLU A 153 -8.31 -7.94 5.98
C GLU A 153 -8.79 -7.08 7.14
N GLU A 154 -7.85 -6.43 7.84
CA GLU A 154 -8.16 -5.46 8.88
C GLU A 154 -8.88 -4.25 8.29
N ASP A 155 -8.34 -3.68 7.22
CA ASP A 155 -8.89 -2.48 6.61
C ASP A 155 -10.25 -2.72 5.96
N PHE A 156 -10.46 -3.91 5.40
CA PHE A 156 -11.76 -4.37 4.92
C PHE A 156 -12.79 -4.44 6.05
N GLY A 157 -12.40 -4.98 7.22
CA GLY A 157 -13.26 -5.03 8.40
C GLY A 157 -13.64 -3.63 8.91
N LEU A 158 -12.72 -2.66 8.80
CA LEU A 158 -12.95 -1.27 9.19
C LEU A 158 -13.80 -0.50 8.18
N GLU A 159 -13.65 -0.75 6.87
CA GLU A 159 -14.53 -0.18 5.83
C GLU A 159 -15.97 -0.71 5.98
N ASN A 160 -16.11 -1.93 6.50
CA ASN A 160 -17.37 -2.64 6.61
C ASN A 160 -17.66 -3.07 8.05
N PRO A 161 -17.76 -2.16 9.03
CA PRO A 161 -17.73 -2.54 10.43
C PRO A 161 -18.99 -3.33 10.82
N ASP A 162 -20.19 -2.79 10.60
CA ASP A 162 -21.45 -3.50 10.90
C ASP A 162 -21.60 -4.81 10.10
N TRP A 163 -21.24 -4.76 8.82
CA TRP A 163 -21.38 -5.92 7.94
C TRP A 163 -20.41 -7.03 8.33
N SER A 164 -19.12 -6.74 8.48
CA SER A 164 -18.08 -7.73 8.78
C SER A 164 -18.23 -8.36 10.17
N GLN A 165 -18.82 -7.63 11.12
CA GLN A 165 -19.07 -8.11 12.48
C GLN A 165 -20.39 -8.89 12.63
N ALA A 166 -21.28 -8.86 11.64
CA ALA A 166 -22.53 -9.60 11.69
C ALA A 166 -22.30 -11.12 11.77
N ILE A 167 -23.10 -11.83 12.57
CA ILE A 167 -22.99 -13.30 12.75
C ILE A 167 -23.07 -14.06 11.42
N ALA A 168 -23.87 -13.56 10.47
CA ALA A 168 -23.98 -14.11 9.13
C ALA A 168 -22.64 -14.12 8.36
N ARG A 169 -21.72 -13.22 8.70
CA ARG A 169 -20.38 -13.08 8.10
C ARG A 169 -19.29 -13.86 8.83
N LYS A 170 -19.66 -14.81 9.68
CA LYS A 170 -18.71 -15.74 10.32
C LYS A 170 -17.71 -16.39 9.35
N PRO A 171 -18.06 -16.76 8.10
CA PRO A 171 -17.09 -17.31 7.14
C PRO A 171 -15.89 -16.40 6.82
N LEU A 172 -16.04 -15.07 6.91
CA LEU A 172 -14.95 -14.11 6.70
C LEU A 172 -13.86 -14.23 7.76
N GLY A 173 -14.21 -14.74 8.94
CA GLY A 173 -13.28 -14.84 10.06
C GLY A 173 -12.94 -13.51 10.75
N LEU A 174 -13.61 -12.41 10.41
CA LEU A 174 -13.33 -11.07 10.95
C LEU A 174 -14.10 -10.70 12.23
N ILE A 175 -15.04 -11.54 12.68
CA ILE A 175 -15.82 -11.25 13.89
C ILE A 175 -14.89 -11.19 15.12
N VAL A 176 -14.83 -10.01 15.74
CA VAL A 176 -14.13 -9.72 16.98
C VAL A 176 -14.92 -10.29 18.15
N LYS A 177 -14.22 -10.94 19.09
CA LYS A 177 -14.85 -11.50 20.28
C LYS A 177 -15.02 -10.42 21.34
N GLY A 178 -16.19 -10.39 21.97
CA GLY A 178 -16.56 -9.34 22.91
C GLY A 178 -17.08 -8.11 22.18
N GLU A 179 -17.80 -7.25 22.89
CA GLU A 179 -18.32 -6.01 22.33
C GLU A 179 -17.18 -4.98 22.27
N ALA A 180 -16.73 -4.64 21.06
CA ALA A 180 -15.74 -3.59 20.87
C ALA A 180 -16.38 -2.24 21.23
N ALA A 181 -15.82 -1.55 22.23
CA ALA A 181 -16.41 -0.33 22.78
C ALA A 181 -16.45 0.87 21.79
N GLY A 182 -15.61 0.86 20.76
CA GLY A 182 -15.49 1.93 19.77
C GLY A 182 -14.55 1.55 18.62
N PRO A 183 -14.35 2.45 17.63
CA PRO A 183 -13.53 2.19 16.44
C PRO A 183 -12.11 1.71 16.76
N ALA A 184 -11.39 2.34 17.70
CA ALA A 184 -10.05 1.89 18.08
C ALA A 184 -10.02 0.47 18.68
N ALA A 185 -11.04 0.11 19.47
CA ALA A 185 -11.17 -1.24 20.01
C ALA A 185 -11.49 -2.27 18.92
N LEU A 186 -12.29 -1.90 17.91
CA LEU A 186 -12.57 -2.73 16.74
C LEU A 186 -11.29 -2.96 15.93
N ALA A 187 -10.53 -1.91 15.63
CA ALA A 187 -9.26 -1.99 14.92
C ALA A 187 -8.27 -2.92 15.64
N LYS A 188 -8.10 -2.75 16.96
CA LYS A 188 -7.28 -3.64 17.79
C LYS A 188 -7.77 -5.08 17.75
N GLY A 189 -9.08 -5.31 17.82
CA GLY A 189 -9.68 -6.63 17.75
C GLY A 189 -9.47 -7.32 16.42
N LEU A 190 -9.61 -6.59 15.31
CA LEU A 190 -9.32 -7.06 13.95
C LEU A 190 -7.85 -7.40 13.78
N HIS A 191 -6.94 -6.52 14.21
CA HIS A 191 -5.51 -6.79 14.18
C HIS A 191 -5.15 -8.07 14.96
N GLN A 192 -5.62 -8.19 16.21
CA GLN A 192 -5.42 -9.40 17.01
C GLN A 192 -6.06 -10.65 16.41
N LYS A 193 -7.05 -10.51 15.53
CA LYS A 193 -7.72 -11.62 14.87
C LYS A 193 -6.92 -12.08 13.66
N VAL A 194 -6.52 -11.13 12.82
CA VAL A 194 -5.79 -11.36 11.56
C VAL A 194 -4.35 -11.80 11.81
N SER A 195 -3.69 -11.29 12.86
CA SER A 195 -2.32 -11.67 13.23
C SER A 195 -2.19 -13.09 13.79
N ARG A 196 -3.30 -13.80 14.05
CA ARG A 196 -3.22 -15.18 14.54
C ARG A 196 -2.84 -16.12 13.40
N LYS A 197 -1.94 -17.07 13.68
CA LYS A 197 -1.60 -18.19 12.77
C LYS A 197 -2.81 -19.01 12.29
N SER A 198 -3.94 -18.94 13.00
CA SER A 198 -5.18 -19.63 12.64
C SER A 198 -6.10 -18.85 11.70
N PHE A 199 -5.80 -17.58 11.44
CA PHE A 199 -6.53 -16.80 10.46
C PHE A 199 -6.06 -17.21 9.06
N ASP A 200 -7.03 -17.54 8.19
CA ASP A 200 -6.76 -18.01 6.85
C ASP A 200 -7.14 -16.92 5.84
N LYS A 201 -6.12 -16.20 5.35
CA LYS A 201 -6.26 -15.11 4.38
C LYS A 201 -6.86 -15.59 3.06
N THR A 202 -6.55 -16.82 2.64
CA THR A 202 -7.10 -17.41 1.41
C THR A 202 -8.59 -17.65 1.59
N LYS A 203 -8.99 -18.21 2.73
CA LYS A 203 -10.40 -18.43 3.05
C LYS A 203 -11.17 -17.12 3.19
N PHE A 204 -10.57 -16.09 3.78
CA PHE A 204 -11.15 -14.74 3.81
C PHE A 204 -11.43 -14.24 2.38
N ALA A 205 -10.43 -14.26 1.50
CA ALA A 205 -10.58 -13.79 0.12
C ALA A 205 -11.66 -14.57 -0.64
N LEU A 206 -11.66 -15.90 -0.54
CA LEU A 206 -12.68 -16.75 -1.16
C LEU A 206 -14.08 -16.46 -0.60
N ALA A 207 -14.21 -16.22 0.70
CA ALA A 207 -15.49 -15.89 1.30
C ALA A 207 -16.02 -14.54 0.77
N VAL A 208 -15.19 -13.50 0.71
CA VAL A 208 -15.57 -12.20 0.12
C VAL A 208 -16.00 -12.36 -1.34
N LEU A 209 -15.27 -13.13 -2.15
CA LEU A 209 -15.59 -13.37 -3.56
C LEU A 209 -16.95 -14.07 -3.78
N THR A 210 -17.46 -14.78 -2.77
CA THR A 210 -18.76 -15.47 -2.84
C THR A 210 -19.93 -14.63 -2.35
N GLU A 211 -19.68 -13.43 -1.82
CA GLU A 211 -20.71 -12.52 -1.33
C GLU A 211 -21.25 -11.61 -2.44
N ASP A 212 -22.43 -11.04 -2.23
CA ASP A 212 -22.96 -10.00 -3.11
C ASP A 212 -22.07 -8.75 -3.02
N GLU A 213 -21.49 -8.33 -4.15
CA GLU A 213 -20.64 -7.15 -4.29
C GLU A 213 -21.34 -5.84 -3.86
N LYS A 214 -22.68 -5.81 -3.83
CA LYS A 214 -23.47 -4.66 -3.37
C LYS A 214 -23.68 -4.64 -1.86
N ALA A 215 -23.36 -5.74 -1.17
CA ALA A 215 -23.61 -5.88 0.26
C ALA A 215 -22.48 -5.30 1.12
N TRP A 216 -21.34 -4.94 0.52
CA TRP A 216 -20.17 -4.41 1.20
C TRP A 216 -19.51 -3.31 0.35
N HIS A 217 -18.66 -2.52 0.98
CA HIS A 217 -17.92 -1.43 0.40
C HIS A 217 -16.47 -1.83 0.16
N VAL A 218 -15.99 -1.60 -1.07
CA VAL A 218 -14.57 -1.75 -1.41
C VAL A 218 -13.75 -0.77 -0.57
N PRO A 219 -12.65 -1.24 0.09
CA PRO A 219 -11.74 -0.35 0.81
C PRO A 219 -11.37 0.87 -0.01
N THR A 220 -11.47 2.04 0.62
CA THR A 220 -11.40 3.32 -0.09
C THR A 220 -10.14 3.48 -0.94
N TYR A 221 -8.97 3.11 -0.41
CA TYR A 221 -7.70 3.20 -1.15
C TYR A 221 -7.67 2.34 -2.43
N ILE A 222 -8.31 1.15 -2.40
CA ILE A 222 -8.42 0.26 -3.57
C ILE A 222 -9.33 0.89 -4.60
N ARG A 223 -10.52 1.34 -4.19
CA ARG A 223 -11.49 1.97 -5.08
C ARG A 223 -10.88 3.19 -5.77
N ASP A 224 -10.25 4.07 -5.00
CA ASP A 224 -9.68 5.31 -5.51
C ASP A 224 -8.50 5.02 -6.46
N GLY A 225 -7.67 4.02 -6.13
CA GLY A 225 -6.62 3.53 -7.03
C GLY A 225 -7.17 2.97 -8.35
N LEU A 226 -8.23 2.16 -8.30
CA LEU A 226 -8.86 1.59 -9.50
C LEU A 226 -9.54 2.66 -10.37
N VAL A 227 -10.14 3.67 -9.75
CA VAL A 227 -10.71 4.83 -10.45
C VAL A 227 -9.59 5.61 -11.16
N TRP A 228 -8.48 5.88 -10.46
CA TRP A 228 -7.30 6.50 -11.07
C TRP A 228 -6.81 5.70 -12.27
N LEU A 229 -6.64 4.38 -12.13
CA LEU A 229 -6.14 3.54 -13.22
C LEU A 229 -7.05 3.59 -14.46
N LYS A 230 -8.37 3.50 -14.24
CA LYS A 230 -9.36 3.59 -15.31
C LYS A 230 -9.29 4.94 -16.03
N ASP A 231 -9.08 6.03 -15.29
CA ASP A 231 -9.02 7.38 -15.87
C ASP A 231 -7.72 7.58 -16.67
N GLU A 232 -6.57 7.09 -16.19
CA GLU A 232 -5.30 7.17 -16.92
C GLU A 232 -5.30 6.32 -18.20
N ILE A 233 -5.78 5.06 -18.15
CA ILE A 233 -5.90 4.21 -19.34
C ILE A 233 -6.81 4.85 -20.39
N ARG A 234 -7.89 5.51 -19.95
CA ARG A 234 -8.80 6.22 -20.86
C ARG A 234 -8.09 7.38 -21.55
N ILE A 235 -7.27 8.13 -20.83
CA ILE A 235 -6.49 9.24 -21.40
C ILE A 235 -5.53 8.70 -22.47
N GLU A 236 -4.80 7.61 -22.19
CA GLU A 236 -3.89 6.98 -23.16
C GLU A 236 -4.62 6.52 -24.43
N LEU A 237 -5.82 5.94 -24.30
CA LEU A 237 -6.61 5.54 -25.47
C LEU A 237 -7.03 6.76 -26.30
N GLU A 238 -7.44 7.85 -25.63
CA GLU A 238 -7.83 9.09 -26.29
C GLU A 238 -6.64 9.81 -26.97
N THR A 239 -5.41 9.68 -26.47
CA THR A 239 -4.20 10.29 -27.06
C THR A 239 -3.56 9.50 -28.20
N VAL A 240 -3.84 8.20 -28.33
CA VAL A 240 -3.39 7.38 -29.47
C VAL A 240 -4.30 7.55 -30.70
N LEU A 241 -5.59 7.86 -30.48
CA LEU A 241 -6.60 8.06 -31.52
C LEU A 241 -6.67 9.42 -32.27
N PRO A 242 -6.03 10.54 -31.86
CA PRO A 242 -6.22 11.83 -32.53
C PRO A 242 -5.62 11.92 -33.94
N ASP A 243 -4.58 11.13 -34.25
CA ASP A 243 -3.82 11.28 -35.50
C ASP A 243 -4.16 10.25 -36.58
N ALA A 244 -4.88 9.16 -36.24
CA ALA A 244 -5.14 8.07 -37.18
C ALA A 244 -6.41 8.23 -38.05
N ILE A 245 -7.24 9.26 -37.80
CA ILE A 245 -8.57 9.39 -38.44
C ILE A 245 -8.70 10.64 -39.33
N LEU A 246 -7.76 11.59 -39.29
CA LEU A 246 -7.87 12.85 -40.06
C LEU A 246 -7.24 12.82 -41.46
N ILE A 247 -6.89 11.66 -42.02
CA ILE A 247 -6.29 11.57 -43.37
C ILE A 247 -7.27 10.98 -44.42
N GLU A 248 -8.42 10.42 -44.04
CA GLU A 248 -9.31 9.73 -45.02
C GLU A 248 -10.53 10.54 -45.51
N GLU A 249 -10.72 11.81 -45.14
CA GLU A 249 -11.86 12.61 -45.64
C GLU A 249 -11.53 13.65 -46.73
N GLU A 250 -10.25 13.95 -47.03
CA GLU A 250 -9.93 14.98 -48.04
C GLU A 250 -9.77 14.48 -49.49
N ASP A 251 -9.70 13.16 -49.74
CA ASP A 251 -9.45 12.62 -51.09
C ASP A 251 -10.71 12.22 -51.90
N LEU A 252 -11.92 12.49 -51.40
CA LEU A 252 -13.18 12.20 -52.11
C LEU A 252 -13.86 13.41 -52.76
N ALA A 253 -13.26 14.60 -52.68
CA ALA A 253 -13.88 15.84 -53.17
C ALA A 253 -13.20 16.47 -54.41
N ILE A 254 -12.55 15.70 -55.30
CA ILE A 254 -12.12 16.23 -56.61
C ILE A 254 -12.37 15.20 -57.72
N GLY A 255 -13.56 15.20 -58.31
CA GLY A 255 -13.82 14.33 -59.46
C GLY A 255 -15.24 14.40 -60.02
N GLY A 256 -15.67 15.58 -60.49
CA GLY A 256 -17.01 15.73 -61.08
C GLY A 256 -17.18 16.95 -61.98
N LYS A 257 -16.34 17.09 -63.00
CA LYS A 257 -16.60 17.95 -64.18
C LYS A 257 -16.24 17.20 -65.46
N HIS A 258 -17.08 17.41 -66.48
CA HIS A 258 -17.08 16.86 -67.84
C HIS A 258 -17.74 15.48 -67.93
N GLU A 259 -18.76 15.24 -68.76
CA GLU A 259 -19.18 15.83 -70.03
C GLU A 259 -20.70 15.69 -70.23
#